data_AF-A0A2S9GKB2-F1
#
_entry.id   AF-A0A2S9GKB2-F1
#
_cell.length_a   1.000
_cell.length_b   1.000
_cell.length_c   1.000
_cell.angle_alpha   90.00
_cell.angle_beta   90.00
_cell.angle_gamma   90.00
#
_symmetry.space_group_name_H-M   'P 1'
#
loop_
_entity.id
_entity.type
_entity.pdbx_description
1 polymer ?
#
loop_
_entity_poly.entity_id
_entity_poly.type
_entity_poly.pdbx_seq_one_letter_code
_entity_poly.pdbx_strand_id
1 'polypeptide(L)'
;AERYQVLVRWADRPLAGYPEAAVIGSVTGPDGERVAYDALYDPEAARHLLSLIDSSATVGDLRFSREPGVTLPVDAPPKVSGA
;
A
#
# COMPACT_ATOMS: atom_id res chain seq x y z
N ALA A 1 -16.15 19.89 -0.53
CA ALA A 1 -15.26 19.07 0.32
C ALA A 1 -14.59 18.04 -0.58
N GLU A 2 -13.29 17.86 -0.43
CA GLU A 2 -12.49 16.96 -1.26
C GLU A 2 -12.23 15.65 -0.52
N ARG A 3 -11.97 14.56 -1.27
CA ARG A 3 -11.69 13.24 -0.72
C ARG A 3 -10.53 12.62 -1.46
N TYR A 4 -9.59 12.07 -0.69
CA TYR A 4 -8.39 11.42 -1.17
C TYR A 4 -8.29 10.01 -0.58
N GLN A 5 -7.75 9.07 -1.36
CA GLN A 5 -7.45 7.71 -0.90
C GLN A 5 -5.94 7.62 -0.65
N VAL A 6 -5.55 7.15 0.53
CA VAL A 6 -4.14 6.97 0.93
C VAL A 6 -4.02 5.57 1.53
N LEU A 7 -3.08 4.78 1.00
CA LEU A 7 -2.74 3.46 1.55
C LEU A 7 -1.56 3.65 2.52
N VAL A 8 -1.72 3.20 3.77
CA VAL A 8 -0.71 3.44 4.81
C VAL A 8 -0.02 2.13 5.18
N ARG A 9 1.31 2.12 5.08
CA ARG A 9 2.15 1.10 5.69
C ARG A 9 2.65 1.61 7.04
N TRP A 10 2.39 0.82 8.08
CA TRP A 10 2.92 1.08 9.41
C TRP A 10 4.23 0.31 9.64
N ALA A 11 5.14 0.95 10.36
CA ALA A 11 6.34 0.32 10.90
C ALA A 11 6.58 0.77 12.33
N ASP A 12 6.99 -0.15 13.20
CA ASP A 12 7.28 0.15 14.62
C ASP A 12 8.67 0.78 14.82
N ARG A 13 9.40 1.00 13.72
CA ARG A 13 10.65 1.74 13.65
C ARG A 13 10.84 2.32 12.25
N PRO A 14 11.63 3.38 12.07
CA PRO A 14 11.95 3.91 10.74
C PRO A 14 12.56 2.83 9.84
N LEU A 15 12.02 2.72 8.62
CA LEU A 15 12.51 1.82 7.59
C LEU A 15 13.51 2.53 6.69
N ALA A 16 14.64 1.88 6.39
CA ALA A 16 15.60 2.34 5.40
C ALA A 16 15.06 2.13 3.98
N GLY A 17 15.49 2.97 3.03
CA GLY A 17 15.15 2.83 1.61
C GLY A 17 13.86 3.51 1.17
N TYR A 18 13.10 4.10 2.10
CA TYR A 18 11.97 4.96 1.77
C TYR A 18 12.45 6.39 1.49
N PRO A 19 12.00 7.04 0.40
CA PRO A 19 12.25 8.46 0.20
C PRO A 19 11.47 9.29 1.23
N GLU A 20 11.95 10.50 1.54
CA GLU A 20 11.28 11.41 2.48
C GLU A 20 9.83 11.71 2.05
N ALA A 21 9.58 11.84 0.75
CA ALA A 21 8.25 12.05 0.19
C ALA A 21 7.26 10.91 0.47
N ALA A 22 7.74 9.71 0.83
CA ALA A 22 6.89 8.59 1.23
C ALA A 22 6.56 8.59 2.72
N VAL A 23 7.21 9.43 3.55
CA VAL A 23 6.92 9.53 4.97
C VAL A 23 5.69 10.42 5.18
N ILE A 24 4.63 9.84 5.72
CA ILE A 24 3.41 10.58 6.06
C ILE A 24 3.56 11.24 7.44
N GLY A 25 4.16 10.53 8.40
CA GLY A 25 4.41 11.04 9.75
C GLY A 25 4.63 9.91 10.76
N SER A 26 4.67 10.25 12.04
CA SER A 26 4.71 9.27 13.14
C SER A 26 3.60 9.51 14.16
N VAL A 27 3.23 8.46 14.89
CA VAL A 27 2.27 8.49 15.99
C VAL A 27 2.83 7.71 17.17
N THR A 28 2.68 8.25 18.38
CA THR A 28 2.98 7.51 19.62
C THR A 28 1.69 6.91 20.15
N GLY A 29 1.66 5.59 20.28
CA GLY A 29 0.55 4.83 20.87
C GLY A 29 0.97 4.03 22.10
N PRO A 30 0.04 3.23 22.64
CA PRO A 30 0.32 2.35 23.79
C PRO A 30 1.49 1.39 23.56
N ASP A 31 1.71 0.98 22.31
CA ASP A 31 2.75 0.04 21.90
C ASP A 31 4.05 0.73 21.44
N GLY A 32 4.18 2.04 21.66
CA GLY A 32 5.34 2.84 21.28
C GLY A 32 5.13 3.72 20.05
N GLU A 33 6.23 4.21 19.47
CA GLU A 33 6.21 5.03 18.26
C GLU A 33 6.03 4.15 17.02
N ARG A 34 5.17 4.59 16.10
CA ARG A 34 4.96 3.98 14.79
C ARG A 34 5.08 5.04 13.71
N VAL A 35 5.75 4.70 12.62
CA VAL A 35 5.93 5.57 11.45
C VAL A 35 4.98 5.11 10.35
N ALA A 36 4.26 6.07 9.77
CA ALA A 36 3.37 5.89 8.64
C ALA A 36 4.08 6.26 7.34
N TYR A 37 4.04 5.34 6.39
CA TYR A 37 4.54 5.54 5.03
C TYR A 37 3.39 5.40 4.03
N ASP A 38 3.51 6.08 2.89
CA ASP A 38 2.70 5.76 1.71
C ASP A 38 3.06 4.36 1.24
N ALA A 39 2.10 3.44 1.34
CA ALA A 39 2.27 2.04 1.03
C ALA A 39 2.57 1.78 -0.45
N LEU A 40 2.31 2.75 -1.35
CA LEU A 40 2.64 2.62 -2.77
C LEU A 40 4.16 2.61 -3.03
N TYR A 41 4.98 3.05 -2.06
CA TYR A 41 6.43 2.90 -2.10
C TYR A 41 6.92 1.55 -1.54
N ASP A 42 6.03 0.71 -0.97
CA ASP A 42 6.36 -0.64 -0.51
C ASP A 42 6.05 -1.71 -1.57
N PRO A 43 7.07 -2.45 -2.07
CA PRO A 43 6.83 -3.54 -3.00
C PRO A 43 5.89 -4.62 -2.49
N GLU A 44 5.94 -4.96 -1.21
CA GLU A 44 5.08 -6.01 -0.64
C GLU A 44 3.63 -5.55 -0.53
N ALA A 45 3.38 -4.29 -0.13
CA ALA A 45 2.04 -3.73 -0.13
C ALA A 45 1.46 -3.61 -1.55
N ALA A 46 2.27 -3.21 -2.54
CA ALA A 46 1.85 -3.17 -3.94
C ALA A 46 1.49 -4.56 -4.48
N ARG A 47 2.31 -5.58 -4.19
CA ARG A 47 1.99 -6.99 -4.52
C ARG A 47 0.69 -7.43 -3.86
N HIS A 48 0.51 -7.13 -2.59
CA HIS A 48 -0.70 -7.48 -1.86
C HIS A 48 -1.95 -6.85 -2.50
N LEU A 49 -1.90 -5.56 -2.82
CA LEU A 49 -2.99 -4.87 -3.51
C LEU A 49 -3.34 -5.54 -4.84
N LEU A 50 -2.33 -5.87 -5.65
CA LEU A 50 -2.53 -6.54 -6.94
C LEU A 50 -3.12 -7.96 -6.76
N SER A 51 -2.75 -8.67 -5.70
CA SER A 51 -3.31 -9.99 -5.38
C SER A 51 -4.79 -9.93 -4.96
N LEU A 52 -5.23 -8.85 -4.30
CA LEU A 52 -6.64 -8.62 -3.99
C LEU A 52 -7.46 -8.39 -5.26
N ILE A 53 -6.89 -7.65 -6.23
CA ILE A 53 -7.49 -7.50 -7.56
C ILE A 53 -7.56 -8.85 -8.26
N ASP A 54 -6.44 -9.59 -8.33
CA ASP A 54 -6.37 -10.85 -9.07
C ASP A 54 -7.36 -11.90 -8.55
N SER A 55 -7.54 -11.96 -7.23
CA SER A 55 -8.51 -12.86 -6.57
C SER A 55 -9.95 -12.34 -6.56
N SER A 56 -10.20 -11.12 -7.06
CA SER A 56 -11.50 -10.44 -6.97
C SER A 56 -12.08 -10.42 -5.55
N ALA A 57 -11.21 -10.12 -4.58
CA ALA A 57 -11.54 -10.15 -3.16
C ALA A 57 -12.51 -9.03 -2.74
N THR A 58 -13.12 -9.20 -1.56
CA THR A 58 -13.84 -8.14 -0.85
C THR A 58 -13.29 -8.03 0.56
N VAL A 59 -12.90 -6.83 0.98
CA VAL A 59 -12.33 -6.54 2.30
C VAL A 59 -13.09 -5.38 2.91
N GLY A 60 -13.96 -5.67 3.89
CA GLY A 60 -14.93 -4.69 4.37
C GLY A 60 -15.79 -4.17 3.21
N ASP A 61 -15.85 -2.84 3.06
CA ASP A 61 -16.61 -2.19 1.97
C ASP A 61 -15.81 -2.02 0.68
N LEU A 62 -14.56 -2.49 0.63
CA LEU A 62 -13.74 -2.44 -0.58
C LEU A 62 -13.94 -3.70 -1.41
N ARG A 63 -14.42 -3.53 -2.63
CA ARG A 63 -14.53 -4.60 -3.62
C ARG A 63 -13.43 -4.46 -4.67
N PHE A 64 -12.68 -5.54 -4.86
CA PHE A 64 -11.69 -5.67 -5.92
C PHE A 64 -12.24 -6.60 -7.01
N SER A 65 -11.89 -6.33 -8.27
CA SER A 65 -12.34 -7.14 -9.40
C SER A 65 -11.25 -7.27 -10.44
N ARG A 66 -10.94 -8.51 -10.83
CA ARG A 66 -10.14 -8.82 -12.00
C ARG A 66 -11.05 -8.84 -13.24
N GLU A 67 -10.57 -8.28 -14.33
CA GLU A 67 -11.26 -8.37 -15.62
C GLU A 67 -11.37 -9.83 -16.10
N PRO A 68 -12.49 -10.24 -16.75
CA PRO A 68 -12.67 -11.60 -17.24
C PRO A 68 -11.55 -12.03 -18.21
N GLY A 69 -10.99 -13.22 -18.00
CA GLY A 69 -9.96 -13.78 -18.86
C GLY A 69 -8.56 -13.18 -18.71
N VAL A 70 -8.36 -12.23 -17.80
CA VAL A 70 -7.04 -11.63 -17.50
C VAL A 70 -6.34 -12.42 -16.40
N THR A 71 -5.01 -12.54 -16.49
CA THR A 71 -4.14 -12.96 -15.38
C THR A 71 -3.22 -11.80 -15.05
N LEU A 72 -3.19 -11.37 -13.80
CA LEU A 72 -2.34 -10.26 -13.39
C LEU A 72 -0.94 -10.77 -13.00
N PRO A 73 0.12 -10.02 -13.33
CA PRO A 73 1.49 -10.42 -13.02
C PRO A 73 1.85 -10.09 -11.57
N VAL A 74 1.23 -10.79 -10.61
CA VAL A 74 1.38 -10.51 -9.16
C VAL A 74 2.83 -10.56 -8.68
N ASP A 75 3.68 -11.38 -9.28
CA ASP A 75 5.09 -11.53 -8.91
C ASP A 75 6.04 -10.62 -9.70
N ALA A 76 5.52 -9.78 -10.60
CA ALA A 76 6.37 -8.83 -11.32
C ALA A 76 6.85 -7.70 -10.39
N PRO A 77 8.08 -7.18 -10.60
CA PRO A 77 8.56 -6.03 -9.85
C PRO A 77 7.63 -4.82 -10.00
N PRO A 78 7.25 -4.15 -8.91
CA PRO A 78 6.41 -2.96 -8.96
C PRO A 78 7.16 -1.79 -9.60
N LYS A 79 6.41 -0.85 -10.17
CA LYS A 79 6.93 0.40 -10.70
C LYS A 79 6.29 1.57 -9.97
N VAL A 80 7.13 2.43 -9.39
CA VAL A 80 6.71 3.74 -8.89
C VAL A 80 7.07 4.75 -9.97
N SER A 81 6.06 5.44 -10.50
CA SER A 81 6.26 6.60 -11.37
C SER A 81 6.03 7.85 -10.55
N GLY A 82 6.95 8.81 -10.61
CA GLY A 82 6.72 10.15 -10.05
C GLY A 82 5.60 10.88 -10.79
N ALA A 83 4.98 11.84 -10.12
CA ALA A 83 4.04 12.78 -10.71
C ALA A 83 4.78 13.96 -11.36
#